data_AF-A0A1A7WU72-F1
#
_entry.id   AF-A0A1A7WU72-F1
#
_cell.length_a   1.000
_cell.length_b   1.000
_cell.length_c   1.000
_cell.angle_alpha   90.00
_cell.angle_beta   90.00
_cell.angle_gamma   90.00
#
_symmetry.space_group_name_H-M   'P 1'
#
loop_
_entity.id
_entity.type
_entity.pdbx_description
1 polymer ?
#
loop_
_entity_poly.entity_id
_entity_poly.type
_entity_poly.pdbx_seq_one_letter_code
_entity_poly.pdbx_strand_id
1 'polypeptide(L)'
;MGDFQCSVYSCISAPTDAVLNISTSAQLTFSMPADFTPPDSAQLESSISYFPYFNSSYLAVAASLNGGNVLATFVETLTSWMGELGAELSDSCLYEKLIRCALNQETSDLMVSPTLLGERHNPLCLGQVTNISTSNLSLGHVFRALCRGVVSNISSMMPAERLLQAGVCRIVGSGNALARNEVLRQEVERVFPLQVVYGQNADSAAGAALVLCDRL
;
A
#
# COMPACT_ATOMS: atom_id res chain seq x y z
N MET A 1 15.11 16.91 -8.86
CA MET A 1 14.05 16.06 -8.28
C MET A 1 14.68 14.96 -7.45
N GLY A 2 13.98 14.48 -6.43
CA GLY A 2 14.35 13.26 -5.72
C GLY A 2 13.86 12.00 -6.45
N ASP A 3 14.36 10.86 -5.99
CA ASP A 3 13.99 9.51 -6.45
C ASP A 3 12.48 9.25 -6.41
N PHE A 4 11.81 9.72 -5.35
CA PHE A 4 10.37 9.58 -5.14
C PHE A 4 9.55 10.34 -6.19
N GLN A 5 9.86 11.62 -6.44
CA GLN A 5 9.09 12.38 -7.44
C GLN A 5 9.28 11.79 -8.85
N CYS A 6 10.46 11.24 -9.14
CA CYS A 6 10.71 10.56 -10.41
C CYS A 6 9.93 9.24 -10.51
N SER A 7 9.88 8.41 -9.46
CA SER A 7 9.11 7.16 -9.51
C SER A 7 7.61 7.40 -9.65
N VAL A 8 7.09 8.48 -9.05
CA VAL A 8 5.70 8.90 -9.26
C VAL A 8 5.49 9.38 -10.70
N TYR A 9 6.42 10.17 -11.26
CA TYR A 9 6.31 10.66 -12.64
C TYR A 9 6.27 9.52 -13.67
N SER A 10 6.96 8.40 -13.45
CA SER A 10 6.91 7.27 -14.37
C SER A 10 5.60 6.47 -14.35
N CYS A 11 4.75 6.67 -13.32
CA CYS A 11 3.44 6.03 -13.20
C CYS A 11 2.26 6.94 -13.56
N ILE A 12 2.42 8.26 -13.45
CA ILE A 12 1.34 9.20 -13.71
C ILE A 12 1.23 9.43 -15.21
N SER A 13 0.08 9.13 -15.81
CA SER A 13 -0.21 9.49 -17.21
C SER A 13 -1.09 10.75 -17.33
N ALA A 14 -1.86 11.06 -16.27
CA ALA A 14 -2.69 12.26 -16.18
C ALA A 14 -2.58 12.90 -14.79
N PRO A 15 -2.68 14.23 -14.63
CA PRO A 15 -2.60 14.90 -13.32
C PRO A 15 -3.63 14.42 -12.29
N THR A 16 -4.71 13.80 -12.76
CA THR A 16 -5.79 13.20 -11.96
C THR A 16 -5.53 11.74 -11.59
N ASP A 17 -4.33 11.21 -11.83
CA ASP A 17 -3.95 9.87 -11.40
C ASP A 17 -3.41 9.92 -9.96
N ALA A 18 -3.85 8.97 -9.14
CA ALA A 18 -3.15 8.61 -7.91
C ALA A 18 -2.26 7.40 -8.16
N VAL A 19 -1.15 7.29 -7.44
CA VAL A 19 -0.24 6.14 -7.48
C VAL A 19 -0.29 5.44 -6.13
N LEU A 20 -0.69 4.16 -6.13
CA LEU A 20 -0.62 3.27 -4.97
C LEU A 20 0.52 2.29 -5.18
N ASN A 21 1.61 2.48 -4.45
CA ASN A 21 2.78 1.62 -4.51
C ASN A 21 2.84 0.72 -3.26
N ILE A 22 2.70 -0.59 -3.41
CA ILE A 22 2.91 -1.55 -2.31
C ILE A 22 4.06 -2.49 -2.67
N SER A 23 5.19 -2.26 -2.01
CA SER A 23 6.43 -3.05 -2.10
C SER A 23 6.81 -3.49 -0.68
N THR A 24 8.04 -3.28 -0.20
CA THR A 24 8.39 -3.52 1.20
C THR A 24 7.49 -2.71 2.16
N SER A 25 7.26 -1.44 1.84
CA SER A 25 6.30 -0.54 2.50
C SER A 25 5.13 -0.22 1.56
N ALA A 26 4.19 0.63 2.00
CA ALA A 26 3.08 1.09 1.17
C ALA A 26 3.03 2.62 1.08
N GLN A 27 2.72 3.15 -0.10
CA GLN A 27 2.59 4.58 -0.35
C GLN A 27 1.39 4.87 -1.25
N LEU A 28 0.61 5.89 -0.91
CA LEU A 28 -0.45 6.44 -1.76
C LEU A 28 -0.13 7.91 -2.04
N THR A 29 -0.11 8.28 -3.31
CA THR A 29 0.31 9.61 -3.76
C THR A 29 -0.62 10.16 -4.82
N PHE A 30 -0.92 11.46 -4.80
CA PHE A 30 -1.58 12.16 -5.91
C PHE A 30 -1.11 13.62 -6.00
N SER A 31 -1.30 14.25 -7.16
CA SER A 31 -0.96 15.66 -7.38
C SER A 31 -2.00 16.59 -6.76
N MET A 32 -1.56 17.57 -6.00
CA MET A 32 -2.42 18.65 -5.50
C MET A 32 -2.75 19.65 -6.62
N PRO A 33 -3.91 20.34 -6.52
CA PRO A 33 -4.24 21.48 -7.37
C PRO A 33 -3.16 22.58 -7.34
N ALA A 34 -3.06 23.37 -8.41
CA ALA A 34 -2.00 24.37 -8.58
C ALA A 34 -2.06 25.54 -7.56
N ASP A 35 -3.24 25.80 -6.99
CA ASP A 35 -3.50 26.80 -5.97
C ASP A 35 -3.33 26.26 -4.53
N PHE A 36 -3.02 24.97 -4.38
CA PHE A 36 -2.77 24.38 -3.08
C PHE A 36 -1.46 24.89 -2.48
N THR A 37 -1.56 25.42 -1.27
CA THR A 37 -0.40 25.71 -0.42
C THR A 37 -0.40 24.74 0.75
N PRO A 38 0.69 23.99 0.98
CA PRO A 38 0.78 23.11 2.14
C PRO A 38 0.66 23.91 3.44
N PRO A 39 0.01 23.36 4.48
CA PRO A 39 -0.02 24.01 5.78
C PRO A 39 1.39 24.18 6.34
N ASP A 40 1.64 25.29 7.05
CA ASP A 40 2.94 25.57 7.68
C ASP A 40 3.37 24.38 8.57
N SER A 41 4.56 23.85 8.28
CA SER A 41 5.03 22.56 8.73
C SER A 41 5.32 22.51 10.24
N ALA A 42 4.43 21.90 11.02
CA ALA A 42 4.76 21.32 12.34
C ALA A 42 3.71 20.35 12.90
N GLN A 43 2.71 19.87 12.13
CA GLN A 43 1.83 18.82 12.64
C GLN A 43 2.57 17.47 12.56
N LEU A 44 3.36 17.17 13.60
CA LEU A 44 4.08 15.90 13.78
C LEU A 44 3.17 14.67 13.63
N GLU A 45 1.86 14.86 13.80
CA GLU A 45 0.83 13.82 13.80
C GLU A 45 0.08 13.67 12.46
N SER A 46 0.43 14.45 11.42
CA SER A 46 -0.22 14.28 10.12
C SER A 46 0.21 12.96 9.45
N SER A 47 -0.76 12.14 9.06
CA SER A 47 -0.55 10.94 8.25
C SER A 47 -0.17 11.25 6.80
N ILE A 48 -0.35 12.50 6.35
CA ILE A 48 -0.06 12.98 5.00
C ILE A 48 1.06 14.01 5.02
N SER A 49 2.05 13.81 4.17
CA SER A 49 3.15 14.74 3.90
C SER A 49 2.98 15.35 2.51
N TYR A 50 3.46 16.58 2.33
CA TYR A 50 3.43 17.28 1.05
C TYR A 50 4.84 17.51 0.52
N PHE A 51 5.09 17.11 -0.72
CA PHE A 51 6.40 17.25 -1.37
C PHE A 51 6.30 18.19 -2.57
N PRO A 52 7.24 19.13 -2.76
CA PRO A 52 7.27 19.96 -3.96
C PRO A 52 7.32 19.12 -5.23
N TYR A 53 6.57 19.57 -6.24
CA TYR A 53 6.46 18.96 -7.56
C TYR A 53 6.53 20.01 -8.66
N PHE A 54 6.29 19.61 -9.91
CA PHE A 54 6.41 20.51 -11.06
C PHE A 54 5.40 21.66 -11.04
N ASN A 55 5.71 22.73 -11.77
CA ASN A 55 4.80 23.87 -11.96
C ASN A 55 4.29 24.48 -10.64
N SER A 56 5.17 24.54 -9.63
CA SER A 56 4.83 25.03 -8.28
C SER A 56 3.68 24.26 -7.60
N SER A 57 3.43 23.01 -8.01
CA SER A 57 2.47 22.12 -7.36
C SER A 57 3.13 21.26 -6.29
N TYR A 58 2.32 20.46 -5.60
CA TYR A 58 2.76 19.55 -4.55
C TYR A 58 2.18 18.16 -4.77
N LEU A 59 2.91 17.13 -4.35
CA LEU A 59 2.37 15.77 -4.18
C LEU A 59 1.88 15.62 -2.74
N ALA A 60 0.65 15.15 -2.55
CA ALA A 60 0.17 14.64 -1.27
C ALA A 60 0.55 13.17 -1.14
N VAL A 61 1.14 12.79 -0.01
CA VAL A 61 1.73 11.47 0.20
C VAL A 61 1.34 10.90 1.55
N ALA A 62 0.67 9.76 1.56
CA ALA A 62 0.62 8.87 2.71
C ALA A 62 1.67 7.79 2.51
N ALA A 63 2.48 7.55 3.53
CA ALA A 63 3.55 6.56 3.49
C ALA A 63 3.48 5.70 4.74
N SER A 64 2.93 4.51 4.59
CA SER A 64 2.86 3.52 5.65
C SER A 64 4.19 2.77 5.75
N LEU A 65 4.64 2.53 6.98
CA LEU A 65 5.79 1.65 7.25
C LEU A 65 5.48 0.17 6.99
N ASN A 66 4.20 -0.19 6.84
CA ASN A 66 3.70 -1.56 6.80
C ASN A 66 3.12 -1.88 5.41
N GLY A 67 3.82 -2.69 4.63
CA GLY A 67 3.43 -3.10 3.29
C GLY A 67 3.66 -4.59 3.05
N GLY A 68 4.57 -4.94 2.14
CA GLY A 68 4.99 -6.31 1.90
C GLY A 68 5.84 -6.88 3.03
N ASN A 69 6.51 -6.05 3.83
CA ASN A 69 7.29 -6.50 4.99
C ASN A 69 6.43 -7.26 6.01
N VAL A 70 5.22 -6.79 6.32
CA VAL A 70 4.33 -7.46 7.27
C VAL A 70 3.74 -8.75 6.71
N LEU A 71 3.59 -8.85 5.38
CA LEU A 71 3.26 -10.11 4.72
C LEU A 71 4.43 -11.10 4.82
N ALA A 72 5.67 -10.62 4.63
CA ALA A 72 6.88 -11.43 4.77
C ALA A 72 7.06 -11.92 6.21
N THR A 73 6.91 -11.05 7.21
CA THR A 73 6.97 -11.42 8.63
C THR A 73 5.93 -12.48 8.99
N PHE A 74 4.71 -12.40 8.43
CA PHE A 74 3.70 -13.43 8.63
C PHE A 74 4.12 -14.79 8.04
N VAL A 75 4.69 -14.80 6.83
CA VAL A 75 5.20 -16.02 6.19
C VAL A 75 6.37 -16.60 6.98
N GLU A 76 7.35 -15.79 7.36
CA GLU A 76 8.50 -16.20 8.18
C GLU A 76 8.05 -16.80 9.52
N THR A 77 7.05 -16.18 10.18
CA THR A 77 6.49 -16.69 11.43
C THR A 77 5.85 -18.06 11.23
N LEU A 78 5.06 -18.25 10.17
CA LEU A 78 4.47 -19.54 9.85
C LEU A 78 5.53 -20.60 9.50
N THR A 79 6.55 -20.24 8.73
CA THR A 79 7.69 -21.13 8.43
C THR A 79 8.38 -21.58 9.72
N SER A 80 8.61 -20.66 10.67
CA SER A 80 9.19 -20.97 11.99
C SER A 80 8.33 -21.97 12.76
N TRP A 81 7.02 -21.71 12.88
CA TRP A 81 6.10 -22.61 13.58
C TRP A 81 6.02 -23.99 12.92
N MET A 82 6.06 -24.05 11.59
CA MET A 82 6.10 -25.32 10.87
C MET A 82 7.38 -26.10 11.19
N GLY A 83 8.54 -25.42 11.25
CA GLY A 83 9.80 -26.02 11.66
C GLY A 83 9.78 -26.58 13.08
N GLU A 84 9.17 -25.85 14.03
CA GLU A 84 8.96 -26.33 15.41
C GLU A 84 8.10 -27.59 15.47
N LEU A 85 7.19 -27.78 14.51
CA LEU A 85 6.34 -28.96 14.37
C LEU A 85 6.94 -30.07 13.48
N GLY A 86 8.16 -29.90 12.99
CA GLY A 86 8.86 -30.87 12.14
C GLY A 86 8.38 -30.91 10.68
N ALA A 87 7.78 -29.82 10.19
CA ALA A 87 7.38 -29.67 8.80
C ALA A 87 8.24 -28.61 8.09
N GLU A 88 8.83 -28.96 6.95
CA GLU A 88 9.65 -28.03 6.16
C GLU A 88 8.92 -27.60 4.87
N LEU A 89 8.83 -26.29 4.66
CA LEU A 89 8.40 -25.66 3.40
C LEU A 89 9.26 -24.42 3.16
N SER A 90 9.59 -24.15 1.90
CA SER A 90 10.22 -22.88 1.54
C SER A 90 9.22 -21.72 1.64
N ASP A 91 9.71 -20.52 1.98
CA ASP A 91 8.88 -19.31 2.09
C ASP A 91 8.13 -19.00 0.79
N SER A 92 8.77 -19.20 -0.36
CA SER A 92 8.15 -19.02 -1.68
C SER A 92 6.93 -19.92 -1.89
N CYS A 93 7.06 -21.21 -1.53
CA CYS A 93 5.97 -22.18 -1.64
C CYS A 93 4.85 -21.86 -0.64
N LEU A 94 5.21 -21.42 0.57
CA LEU A 94 4.24 -21.04 1.58
C LEU A 94 3.45 -19.79 1.17
N TYR A 95 4.12 -18.78 0.63
CA TYR A 95 3.49 -17.54 0.15
C TYR A 95 2.44 -17.82 -0.94
N GLU A 96 2.79 -18.63 -1.95
CA GLU A 96 1.85 -19.03 -3.01
C GLU A 96 0.64 -19.81 -2.45
N LYS A 97 0.88 -20.72 -1.48
CA LYS A 97 -0.19 -21.46 -0.81
C LYS A 97 -1.11 -20.54 -0.01
N LEU A 98 -0.58 -19.54 0.68
CA LEU A 98 -1.35 -18.57 1.45
C LEU A 98 -2.25 -17.73 0.54
N ILE A 99 -1.71 -17.22 -0.59
CA ILE A 99 -2.51 -16.52 -1.60
C ILE A 99 -3.66 -17.43 -2.05
N ARG A 100 -3.39 -18.67 -2.44
CA ARG A 100 -4.42 -19.60 -2.91
C ARG A 100 -5.48 -19.89 -1.84
N CYS A 101 -5.07 -20.10 -0.59
CA CYS A 101 -5.99 -20.29 0.53
C CYS A 101 -6.89 -19.07 0.76
N ALA A 102 -6.34 -17.86 0.64
CA ALA A 102 -7.08 -16.63 0.80
C ALA A 102 -8.00 -16.32 -0.38
N LEU A 103 -7.62 -16.67 -1.62
CA LEU A 103 -8.49 -16.59 -2.79
C LEU A 103 -9.72 -17.50 -2.66
N ASN A 104 -9.59 -18.63 -1.96
CA ASN A 104 -10.73 -19.51 -1.63
C ASN A 104 -11.66 -18.95 -0.54
N GLN A 105 -11.30 -17.84 0.11
CA GLN A 105 -12.19 -17.11 0.99
C GLN A 105 -12.65 -15.85 0.25
N GLU A 106 -13.94 -15.67 0.03
CA GLU A 106 -14.43 -14.46 -0.65
C GLU A 106 -14.25 -13.23 0.26
N THR A 107 -14.60 -13.40 1.53
CA THR A 107 -14.56 -12.39 2.59
C THR A 107 -13.99 -12.96 3.88
N SER A 108 -13.52 -12.08 4.77
CA SER A 108 -13.18 -12.42 6.15
C SER A 108 -13.65 -11.30 7.06
N ASP A 109 -14.32 -11.63 8.15
CA ASP A 109 -14.72 -10.67 9.18
C ASP A 109 -13.62 -10.48 10.24
N LEU A 110 -12.58 -11.31 10.25
CA LEU A 110 -11.39 -11.15 11.09
C LEU A 110 -10.68 -9.84 10.76
N MET A 111 -10.47 -8.98 11.74
CA MET A 111 -9.82 -7.68 11.53
C MET A 111 -8.35 -7.76 11.92
N VAL A 112 -7.45 -7.42 11.00
CA VAL A 112 -6.00 -7.37 11.26
C VAL A 112 -5.52 -5.95 10.99
N SER A 113 -4.96 -5.30 12.01
CA SER A 113 -4.21 -4.05 11.89
C SER A 113 -2.72 -4.42 11.86
N PRO A 114 -2.03 -4.35 10.72
CA PRO A 114 -0.69 -4.89 10.59
C PRO A 114 0.39 -3.85 10.89
N THR A 115 0.18 -2.98 11.88
CA THR A 115 1.11 -1.91 12.25
C THR A 115 2.28 -2.44 13.10
N LEU A 116 2.99 -3.45 12.58
CA LEU A 116 4.11 -4.11 13.29
C LEU A 116 5.30 -3.17 13.52
N LEU A 117 5.49 -2.20 12.63
CA LEU A 117 6.57 -1.22 12.71
C LEU A 117 6.11 0.15 13.23
N GLY A 118 4.91 0.23 13.79
CA GLY A 118 4.23 1.49 14.06
C GLY A 118 3.95 2.27 12.77
N GLU A 119 3.64 3.57 12.92
CA GLU A 119 3.54 4.51 11.80
C GLU A 119 4.26 5.82 12.10
N ARG A 120 4.67 6.55 11.07
CA ARG A 120 5.38 7.83 11.25
C ARG A 120 4.59 8.85 12.08
N HIS A 121 3.28 8.88 11.86
CA HIS A 121 2.35 9.76 12.58
C HIS A 121 1.84 9.18 13.90
N ASN A 122 2.09 7.88 14.16
CA ASN A 122 1.74 7.21 15.41
C ASN A 122 2.75 6.09 15.71
N PRO A 123 3.96 6.41 16.21
CA PRO A 123 5.04 5.42 16.32
C PRO A 123 4.80 4.33 17.36
N LEU A 124 3.85 4.55 18.29
CA LEU A 124 3.54 3.63 19.37
C LEU A 124 2.40 2.66 19.03
N CYS A 125 1.78 2.79 17.85
CA CYS A 125 0.78 1.82 17.44
C CYS A 125 1.43 0.45 17.17
N LEU A 126 0.75 -0.63 17.55
CA LEU A 126 1.23 -1.99 17.40
C LEU A 126 0.20 -2.83 16.65
N GLY A 127 0.67 -3.93 16.08
CA GLY A 127 -0.21 -4.86 15.37
C GLY A 127 -1.30 -5.43 16.28
N GLN A 128 -2.51 -5.60 15.73
CA GLN A 128 -3.65 -6.12 16.47
C GLN A 128 -4.50 -7.04 15.59
N VAL A 129 -5.06 -8.09 16.19
CA VAL A 129 -6.09 -8.93 15.58
C VAL A 129 -7.36 -8.85 16.44
N THR A 130 -8.49 -8.51 15.84
CA THR A 130 -9.80 -8.39 16.50
C THR A 130 -10.89 -9.13 15.73
N ASN A 131 -12.07 -9.24 16.35
CA ASN A 131 -13.20 -10.01 15.82
C ASN A 131 -12.86 -11.48 15.55
N ILE A 132 -12.14 -12.12 16.47
CA ILE A 132 -11.78 -13.54 16.38
C ILE A 132 -12.99 -14.40 16.70
N SER A 133 -13.28 -15.37 15.83
CA SER A 133 -14.29 -16.41 16.04
C SER A 133 -13.73 -17.78 15.66
N THR A 134 -14.44 -18.84 16.01
CA THR A 134 -14.05 -20.21 15.64
C THR A 134 -14.13 -20.48 14.13
N SER A 135 -14.81 -19.61 13.37
CA SER A 135 -15.02 -19.77 11.92
C SER A 135 -14.04 -18.98 11.04
N ASN A 136 -13.29 -18.01 11.58
CA ASN A 136 -12.49 -17.06 10.79
C ASN A 136 -10.97 -17.15 11.02
N LEU A 137 -10.49 -18.27 11.54
CA LEU A 137 -9.08 -18.50 11.85
C LEU A 137 -8.35 -19.44 10.88
N SER A 138 -8.97 -19.83 9.76
CA SER A 138 -8.23 -20.55 8.73
C SER A 138 -7.14 -19.66 8.12
N LEU A 139 -6.05 -20.26 7.61
CA LEU A 139 -4.96 -19.50 6.96
C LEU A 139 -5.46 -18.57 5.85
N GLY A 140 -6.51 -18.97 5.13
CA GLY A 140 -7.13 -18.12 4.11
C GLY A 140 -7.81 -16.88 4.70
N HIS A 141 -8.57 -17.04 5.79
CA HIS A 141 -9.22 -15.92 6.47
C HIS A 141 -8.20 -14.94 7.07
N VAL A 142 -7.16 -15.48 7.72
CA VAL A 142 -6.10 -14.68 8.35
C VAL A 142 -5.30 -13.92 7.30
N PHE A 143 -4.87 -14.59 6.22
CA PHE A 143 -4.08 -13.94 5.19
C PHE A 143 -4.89 -12.90 4.37
N ARG A 144 -6.18 -13.17 4.10
CA ARG A 144 -7.06 -12.16 3.50
C ARG A 144 -7.25 -10.96 4.42
N ALA A 145 -7.51 -11.20 5.71
CA ALA A 145 -7.65 -10.14 6.70
C ALA A 145 -6.37 -9.30 6.82
N LEU A 146 -5.20 -9.94 6.77
CA LEU A 146 -3.90 -9.27 6.76
C LEU A 146 -3.71 -8.40 5.51
N CYS A 147 -4.02 -8.91 4.31
CA CYS A 147 -3.98 -8.12 3.07
C CYS A 147 -4.93 -6.91 3.15
N ARG A 148 -6.16 -7.11 3.64
CA ARG A 148 -7.12 -6.02 3.88
C ARG A 148 -6.56 -5.02 4.87
N GLY A 149 -5.91 -5.49 5.93
CA GLY A 149 -5.25 -4.66 6.93
C GLY A 149 -4.22 -3.71 6.33
N VAL A 150 -3.36 -4.20 5.42
CA VAL A 150 -2.36 -3.37 4.72
C VAL A 150 -3.03 -2.26 3.93
N VAL A 151 -4.08 -2.59 3.17
CA VAL A 151 -4.82 -1.62 2.36
C VAL A 151 -5.62 -0.63 3.23
N SER A 152 -6.26 -1.12 4.28
CA SER A 152 -7.05 -0.31 5.21
C SER A 152 -6.16 0.67 5.98
N ASN A 153 -4.92 0.28 6.30
CA ASN A 153 -3.97 1.13 6.97
C ASN A 153 -3.52 2.32 6.09
N ILE A 154 -3.22 2.10 4.81
CA ILE A 154 -2.91 3.22 3.91
C ILE A 154 -4.15 4.07 3.61
N SER A 155 -5.33 3.46 3.50
CA SER A 155 -6.60 4.17 3.31
C SER A 155 -7.01 5.00 4.53
N SER A 156 -6.73 4.55 5.76
CA SER A 156 -6.99 5.37 6.95
C SER A 156 -6.07 6.60 7.01
N MET A 157 -4.83 6.47 6.50
CA MET A 157 -3.90 7.59 6.38
C MET A 157 -4.35 8.61 5.32
N MET A 158 -4.89 8.13 4.19
CA MET A 158 -5.42 8.96 3.11
C MET A 158 -6.70 8.34 2.53
N PRO A 159 -7.88 8.73 3.07
CA PRO A 159 -9.16 8.16 2.67
C PRO A 159 -9.52 8.43 1.21
N ALA A 160 -10.33 7.55 0.62
CA ALA A 160 -10.78 7.69 -0.76
C ALA A 160 -11.49 9.02 -1.03
N GLU A 161 -12.20 9.57 -0.04
CA GLU A 161 -12.87 10.86 -0.12
C GLU A 161 -11.89 12.00 -0.43
N ARG A 162 -10.65 11.92 0.10
CA ARG A 162 -9.60 12.91 -0.17
C ARG A 162 -9.13 12.84 -1.61
N LEU A 163 -9.01 11.63 -2.17
CA LEU A 163 -8.67 11.43 -3.58
C LEU A 163 -9.77 12.01 -4.48
N LEU A 164 -11.03 11.70 -4.17
CA LEU A 164 -12.18 12.20 -4.92
C LEU A 164 -12.29 13.73 -4.87
N GLN A 165 -12.10 14.33 -3.69
CA GLN A 165 -12.09 15.79 -3.52
C GLN A 165 -10.96 16.47 -4.31
N ALA A 166 -9.82 15.80 -4.47
CA ALA A 166 -8.71 16.29 -5.28
C ALA A 166 -8.90 16.06 -6.79
N GLY A 167 -10.02 15.47 -7.22
CA GLY A 167 -10.30 15.18 -8.62
C GLY A 167 -9.55 13.97 -9.17
N VAL A 168 -9.11 13.04 -8.31
CA VAL A 168 -8.50 11.78 -8.75
C VAL A 168 -9.55 10.93 -9.46
N CYS A 169 -9.23 10.48 -10.68
CA CYS A 169 -10.13 9.68 -11.52
C CYS A 169 -9.81 8.18 -11.47
N ARG A 170 -8.57 7.81 -11.17
CA ARG A 170 -8.11 6.41 -11.10
C ARG A 170 -6.87 6.26 -10.22
N ILE A 171 -6.60 5.03 -9.81
CA ILE A 171 -5.40 4.64 -9.08
C ILE A 171 -4.51 3.78 -9.99
N VAL A 172 -3.24 4.13 -10.12
CA VAL A 172 -2.21 3.32 -10.74
C VAL A 172 -1.55 2.48 -9.65
N GLY A 173 -1.83 1.18 -9.67
CA GLY A 173 -1.28 0.21 -8.72
C GLY A 173 0.10 -0.29 -9.16
N SER A 174 1.11 -0.05 -8.33
CA SER A 174 2.49 -0.46 -8.56
C SER A 174 3.08 -1.21 -7.34
N GLY A 175 4.29 -1.75 -7.52
CA GLY A 175 5.07 -2.36 -6.44
C GLY A 175 5.00 -3.88 -6.41
N ASN A 176 6.10 -4.49 -5.97
CA ASN A 176 6.31 -5.93 -6.15
C ASN A 176 5.34 -6.79 -5.31
N ALA A 177 4.92 -6.32 -4.13
CA ALA A 177 3.95 -7.06 -3.31
C ALA A 177 2.57 -7.05 -3.97
N LEU A 178 2.11 -5.89 -4.45
CA LEU A 178 0.84 -5.77 -5.18
C LEU A 178 0.84 -6.53 -6.52
N ALA A 179 1.97 -6.50 -7.23
CA ALA A 179 2.14 -7.21 -8.49
C ALA A 179 2.10 -8.73 -8.35
N ARG A 180 2.44 -9.31 -7.19
CA ARG A 180 2.47 -10.77 -6.98
C ARG A 180 1.33 -11.33 -6.14
N ASN A 181 0.51 -10.47 -5.54
CA ASN A 181 -0.54 -10.86 -4.61
C ASN A 181 -1.92 -10.42 -5.11
N GLU A 182 -2.65 -11.34 -5.74
CA GLU A 182 -4.00 -11.09 -6.23
C GLU A 182 -5.01 -10.77 -5.12
N VAL A 183 -4.85 -11.36 -3.93
CA VAL A 183 -5.69 -11.05 -2.77
C VAL A 183 -5.54 -9.57 -2.41
N LEU A 184 -4.31 -9.06 -2.38
CA LEU A 184 -4.04 -7.65 -2.11
C LEU A 184 -4.70 -6.73 -3.15
N ARG A 185 -4.68 -7.11 -4.43
CA ARG A 185 -5.38 -6.35 -5.50
C ARG A 185 -6.90 -6.31 -5.27
N GLN A 186 -7.51 -7.46 -4.97
CA GLN A 186 -8.93 -7.51 -4.63
C GLN A 186 -9.28 -6.62 -3.44
N GLU A 187 -8.43 -6.58 -2.41
CA GLU A 187 -8.67 -5.69 -1.26
C GLU A 187 -8.49 -4.21 -1.61
N VAL A 188 -7.54 -3.85 -2.50
CA VAL A 188 -7.41 -2.48 -3.02
C VAL A 188 -8.69 -2.07 -3.76
N GLU A 189 -9.17 -2.90 -4.67
CA GLU A 189 -10.39 -2.64 -5.46
C GLU A 189 -11.65 -2.55 -4.58
N ARG A 190 -11.68 -3.20 -3.42
CA ARG A 190 -12.77 -3.09 -2.45
C ARG A 190 -12.71 -1.82 -1.61
N VAL A 191 -11.51 -1.42 -1.22
CA VAL A 191 -11.32 -0.25 -0.32
C VAL A 191 -11.45 1.06 -1.08
N PHE A 192 -10.98 1.13 -2.33
CA PHE A 192 -11.03 2.35 -3.12
C PHE A 192 -12.15 2.28 -4.16
N PRO A 193 -13.12 3.22 -4.14
CA PRO A 193 -14.22 3.30 -5.11
C PRO A 193 -13.76 3.94 -6.44
N LEU A 194 -12.55 3.63 -6.89
CA LEU A 194 -11.92 4.18 -8.08
C LEU A 194 -11.41 3.02 -8.94
N GLN A 195 -11.37 3.23 -10.26
CA GLN A 195 -10.72 2.25 -11.14
C GLN A 195 -9.25 2.10 -10.75
N VAL A 196 -8.79 0.86 -10.59
CA VAL A 196 -7.38 0.55 -10.34
C VAL A 196 -6.78 -0.06 -11.60
N VAL A 197 -5.64 0.47 -12.04
CA VAL A 197 -4.91 -0.02 -13.20
C VAL A 197 -3.56 -0.56 -12.75
N TYR A 198 -3.27 -1.81 -13.12
CA TYR A 198 -2.02 -2.49 -12.79
C TYR A 198 -1.14 -2.62 -14.03
N GLY A 199 0.18 -2.66 -13.85
CA GLY A 199 1.14 -2.96 -14.91
C GLY A 199 2.20 -1.89 -15.17
N GLN A 200 2.12 -0.74 -14.51
CA GLN A 200 3.21 0.24 -14.48
C GLN A 200 4.03 0.04 -13.21
N ASN A 201 5.29 -0.37 -13.35
CA ASN A 201 6.23 -0.37 -12.23
C ASN A 201 6.76 1.06 -12.04
N ALA A 202 6.63 1.57 -10.82
CA ALA A 202 7.24 2.83 -10.42
C ALA A 202 8.76 2.69 -10.46
N ASP A 203 9.39 3.33 -11.44
CA ASP A 203 10.83 3.29 -11.67
C ASP A 203 11.38 4.72 -11.71
N SER A 204 12.26 5.04 -10.76
CA SER A 204 12.85 6.38 -10.63
C SER A 204 13.79 6.72 -11.78
N ALA A 205 14.50 5.75 -12.36
CA ALA A 205 15.43 5.99 -13.47
C ALA A 205 14.65 6.28 -14.77
N ALA A 206 13.62 5.48 -15.05
CA ALA A 206 12.69 5.74 -16.14
C ALA A 206 12.01 7.11 -15.97
N GLY A 207 11.57 7.43 -14.75
CA GLY A 207 10.97 8.72 -14.43
C GLY A 207 11.90 9.90 -14.66
N ALA A 208 13.17 9.79 -14.22
CA ALA A 208 14.16 10.83 -14.47
C ALA A 208 14.41 11.05 -15.97
N ALA A 209 14.49 9.97 -16.75
CA ALA A 209 14.65 10.07 -18.20
C ALA A 209 13.44 10.75 -18.86
N LEU A 210 12.21 10.37 -18.49
CA LEU A 210 10.99 11.00 -19.01
C LEU A 210 10.93 12.50 -18.66
N VAL A 211 11.28 12.86 -17.43
CA VAL A 211 11.33 14.28 -17.02
C VAL A 211 12.32 15.07 -17.88
N LEU A 212 13.51 14.51 -18.13
CA LEU A 212 14.50 15.17 -18.99
C LEU A 212 13.99 15.30 -20.44
N CYS A 213 13.23 14.33 -20.95
CA CYS A 213 12.66 14.41 -22.30
C CYS A 213 11.48 15.37 -22.43
N ASP A 214 10.63 15.47 -21.40
CA ASP A 214 9.39 16.25 -21.46
C ASP A 214 9.58 17.71 -21.05
N ARG A 215 10.64 18.02 -20.30
CA ARG A 215 10.79 19.29 -19.58
C ARG A 215 12.10 20.04 -19.89
N LEU A 216 13.00 19.48 -20.70
CA LEU A 216 14.16 20.18 -21.29
C LEU A 216 13.96 20.36 -22.78
#